data_AF-A0A318S3J7-F1
#
_entry.id   AF-A0A318S3J7-F1
#
_cell.length_a   1.000
_cell.length_b   1.000
_cell.length_c   1.000
_cell.angle_alpha   90.00
_cell.angle_beta   90.00
_cell.angle_gamma   90.00
#
_symmetry.space_group_name_H-M   'P 1'
#
loop_
_entity.id
_entity.type
_entity.pdbx_description
1 polymer ?
#
loop_
_entity_poly.entity_id
_entity_poly.type
_entity_poly.pdbx_seq_one_letter_code
_entity_poly.pdbx_strand_id
1 'polypeptide(L)'
;MAGNHDVRVEREPGAWRGLLPRNVTYFEVSGAEFQGVRFWGTPWTLTFYDWAFMEDEAQLRLRFARMPKDTPVRITHGPTWSFLDLTARGERAGSYAQLERLSLLGDHLRLHAHGYIHEAHGQLRVGR
;
A
#
# COMPACT_ATOMS: atom_id res chain seq x y z
N MET A 1 2.68 8.41 3.97
CA MET A 1 1.60 7.42 4.17
C MET A 1 1.74 6.88 5.59
N ALA A 2 0.65 6.38 6.18
CA ALA A 2 0.64 5.73 7.48
C ALA A 2 0.92 4.22 7.35
N GLY A 3 1.17 3.56 8.47
CA GLY A 3 1.27 2.12 8.60
C GLY A 3 0.53 1.60 9.81
N ASN A 4 0.75 0.33 10.14
CA ASN A 4 0.03 -0.37 11.21
C ASN A 4 0.29 0.16 12.63
N HIS A 5 1.32 0.98 12.82
CA HIS A 5 1.61 1.64 14.10
C HIS A 5 0.95 3.03 14.24
N ASP A 6 0.28 3.52 13.21
CA ASP A 6 -0.27 4.87 13.14
C ASP A 6 -1.74 4.93 13.59
N VAL A 7 -2.03 4.38 14.78
CA VAL A 7 -3.39 4.27 15.36
C VAL A 7 -4.12 5.60 15.39
N ARG A 8 -3.42 6.69 15.72
CA ARG A 8 -4.03 8.03 15.76
C ARG A 8 -4.43 8.53 14.38
N VAL A 9 -3.70 8.15 13.33
CA VAL A 9 -4.02 8.55 11.95
C VAL A 9 -5.31 7.87 11.49
N GLU A 10 -5.51 6.61 11.89
CA GLU A 10 -6.74 5.86 11.60
C GLU A 10 -7.94 6.35 12.42
N ARG A 11 -7.76 6.56 13.74
CA ARG A 11 -8.86 6.88 14.65
C ARG A 11 -9.27 8.35 14.65
N GLU A 12 -8.33 9.26 14.40
CA GLU A 12 -8.56 10.71 14.40
C GLU A 12 -8.12 11.38 13.07
N PRO A 13 -8.62 10.91 11.92
CA PRO A 13 -8.11 11.30 10.61
C PRO A 13 -8.18 12.81 10.34
N GLY A 14 -9.22 13.50 10.83
CA GLY A 14 -9.39 14.94 10.64
C GLY A 14 -8.40 15.75 11.47
N ALA A 15 -8.26 15.42 12.76
CA ALA A 15 -7.33 16.11 13.66
C ALA A 15 -5.89 15.92 13.19
N TRP A 16 -5.52 14.68 12.83
CA TRP A 16 -4.17 14.40 12.33
C TRP A 16 -3.90 15.10 10.99
N ARG A 17 -4.84 15.08 10.03
CA ARG A 17 -4.69 15.79 8.75
C ARG A 17 -4.53 17.29 8.93
N GLY A 18 -5.14 17.88 9.96
CA GLY A 18 -4.97 19.28 10.32
C GLY A 18 -3.54 19.67 10.73
N LEU A 19 -2.69 18.69 11.07
CA LEU A 19 -1.29 18.88 11.45
C LEU A 19 -0.32 18.75 10.27
N LEU A 20 -0.80 18.34 9.08
CA LEU A 20 0.07 18.12 7.94
C LEU A 20 0.68 19.44 7.44
N PRO A 21 2.02 19.50 7.24
CA PRO A 21 2.65 20.63 6.58
C PRO A 21 2.12 20.82 5.16
N ARG A 22 2.09 22.07 4.66
CA ARG A 22 1.56 22.40 3.33
C ARG A 22 2.30 21.72 2.17
N ASN A 23 3.55 21.31 2.39
CA ASN A 23 4.39 20.65 1.41
C ASN A 23 4.35 19.11 1.50
N VAL A 24 3.39 18.54 2.24
CA VAL A 24 3.22 17.10 2.39
C VAL A 24 1.91 16.66 1.74
N THR A 25 2.02 15.71 0.81
CA THR A 25 0.87 14.99 0.25
C THR A 25 0.72 13.65 0.95
N TYR A 26 -0.41 13.44 1.62
CA TYR A 26 -0.74 12.18 2.29
C TYR A 26 -1.66 11.30 1.45
N PHE A 27 -1.34 10.01 1.35
CA PHE A 27 -2.15 8.99 0.68
C PHE A 27 -2.81 8.04 1.70
N GLU A 28 -4.13 7.89 1.61
CA GLU A 28 -4.90 6.89 2.38
C GLU A 28 -5.67 5.93 1.47
N VAL A 29 -6.42 6.46 0.51
CA VAL A 29 -7.00 5.72 -0.60
C VAL A 29 -7.12 6.73 -1.73
N SER A 30 -5.99 7.34 -2.08
CA SER A 30 -5.94 8.56 -2.89
C SER A 30 -4.66 8.60 -3.72
N GLY A 31 -4.66 9.50 -4.69
CA GLY A 31 -3.52 9.73 -5.56
C GLY A 31 -3.26 11.20 -5.80
N ALA A 32 -2.11 11.51 -6.37
CA ALA A 32 -1.70 12.83 -6.80
C ALA A 32 -0.80 12.73 -8.02
N GLU A 33 -0.68 13.83 -8.75
CA GLU A 33 0.30 13.96 -9.83
C GLU A 33 1.45 14.85 -9.37
N PHE A 34 2.67 14.40 -9.65
CA PHE A 34 3.88 15.16 -9.41
C PHE A 34 4.79 15.05 -10.63
N GLN A 35 5.14 16.19 -11.22
CA GLN A 35 5.97 16.26 -12.44
C GLN A 35 5.49 15.36 -13.58
N GLY A 36 4.17 15.29 -13.81
CA GLY A 36 3.56 14.46 -14.85
C GLY A 36 3.48 12.96 -14.53
N VAL A 37 3.90 12.53 -13.34
CA VAL A 37 3.81 11.15 -12.86
C VAL A 37 2.66 11.04 -11.87
N ARG A 38 1.75 10.09 -12.12
CA ARG A 38 0.64 9.81 -11.20
C ARG A 38 1.03 8.76 -10.17
N PHE A 39 0.71 9.08 -8.93
CA PHE A 39 0.91 8.25 -7.76
C PHE A 39 -0.44 7.89 -7.16
N TRP A 40 -0.54 6.70 -6.57
CA TRP A 40 -1.68 6.31 -5.74
C TRP A 40 -1.16 5.51 -4.56
N GLY A 41 -1.82 5.62 -3.40
CA GLY A 41 -1.44 4.80 -2.29
C GLY A 41 -2.47 4.61 -1.19
N THR A 42 -2.20 3.61 -0.37
CA THR A 42 -3.03 3.20 0.76
C THR A 42 -2.23 2.57 1.92
N PRO A 43 -2.52 2.92 3.19
CA PRO A 43 -1.91 2.31 4.36
C PRO A 43 -2.52 0.94 4.68
N TRP A 44 -3.69 0.62 4.11
CA TRP A 44 -4.40 -0.63 4.38
C TRP A 44 -3.55 -1.86 4.01
N THR A 45 -3.40 -2.77 4.96
CA THR A 45 -2.61 -4.01 4.87
C THR A 45 -3.38 -5.21 5.42
N LEU A 46 -2.87 -6.42 5.17
CA LEU A 46 -3.48 -7.66 5.63
C LEU A 46 -3.39 -7.76 7.16
N THR A 47 -4.49 -8.19 7.77
CA THR A 47 -4.57 -8.39 9.22
C THR A 47 -3.52 -9.38 9.72
N PHE A 48 -2.81 -8.96 10.77
CA PHE A 48 -1.91 -9.79 11.56
C PHE A 48 -2.28 -9.74 13.06
N TYR A 49 -2.57 -8.54 13.56
CA TYR A 49 -3.09 -8.28 14.90
C TYR A 49 -4.19 -7.21 14.84
N ASP A 50 -4.70 -6.79 15.99
CA ASP A 50 -5.60 -5.64 16.12
C ASP A 50 -4.81 -4.32 16.11
N TRP A 51 -4.24 -4.00 14.95
CA TRP A 51 -3.44 -2.79 14.72
C TRP A 51 -4.09 -1.89 13.66
N ALA A 52 -3.54 -0.69 13.50
CA ALA A 52 -4.12 0.30 12.60
C ALA A 52 -4.08 -0.17 11.14
N PHE A 53 -5.07 0.24 10.35
CA PHE A 53 -5.11 0.02 8.91
C PHE A 53 -4.97 -1.46 8.51
N MET A 54 -5.51 -2.37 9.33
CA MET A 54 -5.54 -3.80 9.05
C MET A 54 -6.94 -4.24 8.62
N GLU A 55 -7.01 -4.90 7.48
CA GLU A 55 -8.24 -5.39 6.89
C GLU A 55 -8.04 -6.81 6.35
N ASP A 56 -9.12 -7.58 6.29
CA ASP A 56 -9.12 -8.89 5.63
C ASP A 56 -9.06 -8.76 4.09
N GLU A 57 -8.83 -9.87 3.40
CA GLU A 57 -8.73 -9.88 1.93
C GLU A 57 -10.01 -9.38 1.21
N ALA A 58 -11.19 -9.52 1.82
CA ALA A 58 -12.43 -9.06 1.22
C ALA A 58 -12.52 -7.54 1.26
N GLN A 59 -12.21 -6.93 2.40
CA GLN A 59 -12.17 -5.47 2.55
C GLN A 59 -11.02 -4.85 1.74
N LEU A 60 -9.83 -5.46 1.79
CA LEU A 60 -8.69 -5.02 0.98
C LEU A 60 -9.00 -5.03 -0.52
N ARG A 61 -9.75 -6.01 -1.02
CA ARG A 61 -10.20 -6.03 -2.42
C ARG A 61 -11.03 -4.81 -2.77
N LEU A 62 -11.92 -4.38 -1.88
CA LEU A 62 -12.73 -3.15 -2.06
C LEU A 62 -11.85 -1.89 -2.03
N ARG A 63 -10.84 -1.84 -1.17
CA ARG A 63 -9.87 -0.72 -1.12
C ARG A 63 -9.04 -0.65 -2.40
N PHE A 64 -8.44 -1.75 -2.81
CA PHE A 64 -7.57 -1.82 -3.98
C PHE A 64 -8.32 -1.62 -5.30
N ALA A 65 -9.63 -1.95 -5.36
CA ALA A 65 -10.47 -1.64 -6.51
C ALA A 65 -10.54 -0.13 -6.84
N ARG A 66 -10.31 0.75 -5.85
CA ARG A 66 -10.28 2.21 -6.02
C ARG A 66 -8.98 2.75 -6.63
N MET A 67 -7.94 1.93 -6.71
CA MET A 67 -6.69 2.31 -7.38
C MET A 67 -6.95 2.56 -8.86
N PRO A 68 -6.58 3.69 -9.48
CA PRO A 68 -6.78 3.87 -10.91
C PRO A 68 -5.88 2.94 -11.74
N LYS A 69 -6.41 2.45 -12.88
CA LYS A 69 -5.69 1.47 -13.75
C LYS A 69 -4.41 2.05 -14.35
N ASP A 70 -4.39 3.35 -14.56
CA ASP A 70 -3.42 4.10 -15.36
C ASP A 70 -2.39 4.86 -14.50
N THR A 71 -2.30 4.54 -13.21
CA THR A 71 -1.37 5.18 -12.25
C THR A 71 0.00 4.47 -12.23
N PRO A 72 1.09 4.99 -12.79
CA PRO A 72 2.34 4.23 -12.91
C PRO A 72 3.04 3.84 -11.61
N VAL A 73 2.89 4.65 -10.56
CA VAL A 73 3.54 4.43 -9.27
C VAL A 73 2.50 4.17 -8.20
N ARG A 74 2.61 3.03 -7.52
CA ARG A 74 1.74 2.64 -6.42
C ARG A 74 2.54 2.44 -5.15
N ILE A 75 1.98 2.89 -4.04
CA ILE A 75 2.60 2.78 -2.72
C ILE A 75 1.59 2.11 -1.80
N THR A 76 2.00 1.07 -1.08
CA THR A 76 1.17 0.44 -0.04
C THR A 76 1.99 0.23 1.22
N HIS A 77 1.36 0.20 2.39
CA HIS A 77 2.12 -0.11 3.60
C HIS A 77 2.61 -1.56 3.60
N GLY A 78 1.69 -2.51 3.41
CA GLY A 78 2.02 -3.94 3.36
C GLY A 78 2.36 -4.48 1.98
N PRO A 79 2.98 -5.67 1.94
CA PRO A 79 3.45 -6.30 0.70
C PRO A 79 2.34 -6.96 -0.12
N THR A 80 2.67 -7.25 -1.37
CA THR A 80 1.86 -8.08 -2.27
C THR A 80 2.23 -9.54 -2.08
N TRP A 81 1.25 -10.45 -2.16
CA TRP A 81 1.53 -11.89 -2.08
C TRP A 81 2.64 -12.32 -3.05
N SER A 82 3.64 -13.03 -2.52
CA SER A 82 4.83 -13.49 -3.23
C SER A 82 5.85 -12.45 -3.69
N PHE A 83 5.68 -11.18 -3.32
CA PHE A 83 6.66 -10.12 -3.62
C PHE A 83 7.20 -9.53 -2.31
N LEU A 84 8.42 -9.94 -1.95
CA LEU A 84 9.13 -9.44 -0.75
C LEU A 84 8.27 -9.52 0.52
N ASP A 85 7.59 -10.65 0.70
CA ASP A 85 6.56 -10.83 1.73
C ASP A 85 6.88 -11.94 2.75
N LEU A 86 8.08 -12.51 2.71
CA LEU A 86 8.50 -13.59 3.61
C LEU A 86 9.03 -13.05 4.93
N THR A 87 8.45 -13.52 6.04
CA THR A 87 8.93 -13.21 7.39
C THR A 87 10.12 -14.10 7.77
N ALA A 88 10.84 -13.77 8.85
CA ALA A 88 11.88 -14.64 9.40
C ALA A 88 11.38 -16.04 9.83
N ARG A 89 10.06 -16.20 10.01
CA ARG A 89 9.42 -17.48 10.34
C ARG A 89 9.03 -18.31 9.10
N GLY A 90 9.31 -17.82 7.89
CA GLY A 90 8.92 -18.46 6.64
C GLY A 90 7.44 -18.30 6.30
N GLU A 91 6.74 -17.38 6.98
CA GLU A 91 5.34 -17.05 6.72
C GLU A 91 5.25 -15.98 5.63
N ARG A 92 4.18 -15.98 4.83
CA ARG A 92 3.90 -14.93 3.86
C ARG A 92 2.90 -13.94 4.43
N ALA A 93 3.25 -12.65 4.39
CA ALA A 93 2.42 -11.56 4.90
C ALA A 93 1.76 -10.72 3.78
N GLY A 94 1.92 -11.12 2.52
CA GLY A 94 1.41 -10.38 1.38
C GLY A 94 -0.08 -10.63 1.11
N SER A 95 -0.77 -9.62 0.59
CA SER A 95 -2.21 -9.75 0.24
C SER A 95 -2.41 -10.30 -1.18
N TYR A 96 -3.35 -11.23 -1.31
CA TYR A 96 -3.84 -11.74 -2.59
C TYR A 96 -4.70 -10.70 -3.31
N ALA A 97 -5.54 -9.94 -2.60
CA ALA A 97 -6.34 -8.88 -3.19
C ALA A 97 -5.46 -7.80 -3.84
N GLN A 98 -4.29 -7.52 -3.25
CA GLN A 98 -3.31 -6.61 -3.84
C GLN A 98 -2.73 -7.20 -5.12
N LEU A 99 -2.37 -8.48 -5.11
CA LEU A 99 -1.83 -9.18 -6.29
C LEU A 99 -2.83 -9.17 -7.45
N GLU A 100 -4.09 -9.49 -7.17
CA GLU A 100 -5.18 -9.42 -8.15
C GLU A 100 -5.28 -8.03 -8.76
N ARG A 101 -5.29 -6.98 -7.91
CA ARG A 101 -5.36 -5.61 -8.42
C ARG A 101 -4.17 -5.28 -9.29
N LEU A 102 -2.96 -5.63 -8.85
CA LEU A 102 -1.74 -5.28 -9.56
C LEU A 102 -1.64 -5.99 -10.91
N SER A 103 -2.12 -7.23 -10.99
CA SER A 103 -2.11 -8.04 -12.22
C SER A 103 -3.00 -7.44 -13.33
N LEU A 104 -4.02 -6.66 -12.96
CA LEU A 104 -4.93 -6.01 -13.92
C LEU A 104 -4.37 -4.72 -14.54
N LEU A 105 -3.19 -4.27 -14.11
CA LEU A 105 -2.63 -2.99 -14.52
C LEU A 105 -1.80 -3.08 -15.80
N GLY A 106 -1.26 -4.27 -16.10
CA GLY A 106 -0.38 -4.50 -17.24
C GLY A 106 0.79 -3.51 -17.30
N ASP A 107 1.07 -3.03 -18.50
CA ASP A 107 2.19 -2.12 -18.80
C ASP A 107 2.09 -0.73 -18.15
N HIS A 108 0.93 -0.41 -17.56
CA HIS A 108 0.80 0.81 -16.77
C HIS A 108 1.51 0.71 -15.43
N LEU A 109 1.86 -0.47 -14.90
CA LEU A 109 2.61 -0.58 -13.65
C LEU A 109 4.11 -0.42 -13.90
N ARG A 110 4.70 0.66 -13.38
CA ARG A 110 6.14 0.91 -13.45
C ARG A 110 6.85 0.65 -12.12
N LEU A 111 6.20 1.00 -11.01
CA LEU A 111 6.73 0.80 -9.68
C LEU A 111 5.59 0.49 -8.70
N HIS A 112 5.79 -0.54 -7.90
CA HIS A 112 5.05 -0.76 -6.66
C HIS A 112 6.04 -0.78 -5.50
N ALA A 113 5.85 0.13 -4.55
CA ALA A 113 6.69 0.23 -3.36
C ALA A 113 5.86 -0.14 -2.12
N HIS A 114 6.45 -0.94 -1.24
CA HIS A 114 5.86 -1.29 0.04
C HIS A 114 6.92 -1.44 1.13
N GLY A 115 6.47 -1.50 2.38
CA GLY A 115 7.31 -1.74 3.55
C GLY A 115 6.78 -2.89 4.39
N TYR A 116 6.62 -2.64 5.69
CA TYR A 116 6.07 -3.54 6.72
C TYR A 116 6.96 -4.75 7.05
N ILE A 117 7.40 -5.54 6.07
CA ILE A 117 8.22 -6.74 6.32
C ILE A 117 9.69 -6.40 6.20
N HIS A 118 10.31 -6.09 7.35
CA HIS A 118 11.70 -5.63 7.39
C HIS A 118 12.68 -6.70 6.91
N GLU A 119 12.39 -7.97 7.17
CA GLU A 119 13.27 -9.09 6.83
C GLU A 119 13.30 -9.40 5.33
N ALA A 120 12.31 -8.90 4.59
CA ALA A 120 12.19 -9.08 3.14
C ALA A 120 12.61 -7.82 2.35
N HIS A 121 13.37 -6.90 2.96
CA HIS A 121 13.88 -5.73 2.25
C HIS A 121 14.63 -6.12 0.97
N GLY A 122 14.27 -5.51 -0.16
CA GLY A 122 14.94 -5.75 -1.43
C GLY A 122 14.22 -5.10 -2.60
N GLN A 123 14.56 -5.58 -3.80
CA GLN A 123 13.91 -5.19 -5.05
C GLN A 123 13.71 -6.42 -5.93
N LEU A 124 12.58 -6.48 -6.62
CA LEU A 124 12.28 -7.49 -7.62
C LEU A 124 11.95 -6.79 -8.94
N ARG A 125 12.42 -7.36 -10.04
CA ARG A 125 12.00 -6.95 -11.38
C ARG A 125 11.06 -8.01 -11.94
N VAL A 126 9.87 -7.58 -12.34
CA VAL A 126 8.83 -8.44 -12.90
C VAL A 126 8.63 -8.04 -14.34
N GLY A 127 8.77 -8.99 -15.27
CA GLY A 127 8.77 -8.69 -16.70
C GLY A 127 10.12 -8.16 -17.21
N ARG A 128 10.12 -7.65 -18.44
CA ARG A 128 11.33 -7.20 -19.14
C ARG A 128 11.75 -5.80 -18.72
#